data_AF-A0A094WHM7-F1
#
_entry.id   AF-A0A094WHM7-F1
#
_cell.length_a   1.000
_cell.length_b   1.000
_cell.length_c   1.000
_cell.angle_alpha   90.00
_cell.angle_beta   90.00
_cell.angle_gamma   90.00
#
_symmetry.space_group_name_H-M   'P 1'
#
loop_
_entity.id
_entity.type
_entity.pdbx_description
1 polymer ?
#
loop_
_entity_poly.entity_id
_entity_poly.type
_entity_poly.pdbx_seq_one_letter_code
_entity_poly.pdbx_strand_id
1 'polypeptide(L)'
;MAYIISYGIHVLISVIFFILIPLPILLKGIRLTEVHKLQIVLRIYQSIIKVAHGAIVVSVVTGVIMISNWLSLWTWAVLILWLIIGALLGITAKKIREMFGYLREERELHDEIASLFLSTLWLTLAVIAMFALKILPYFYT
;
A
#
# COMPACT_ATOMS: atom_id res chain seq x y z
N MET A 1 21.77 -17.93 10.49
CA MET A 1 21.99 -17.22 9.22
C MET A 1 20.70 -17.02 8.42
N ALA A 2 19.96 -18.07 8.04
CA ALA A 2 18.73 -17.95 7.24
C ALA A 2 17.67 -17.01 7.85
N TYR A 3 17.46 -17.06 9.17
CA TYR A 3 16.51 -16.18 9.87
C TYR A 3 16.87 -14.69 9.76
N ILE A 4 18.15 -14.34 9.95
CA ILE A 4 18.64 -12.95 9.88
C ILE A 4 18.48 -12.40 8.45
N ILE A 5 18.79 -13.23 7.44
CA ILE A 5 18.62 -12.87 6.03
C ILE A 5 17.14 -12.66 5.71
N SER A 6 16.27 -13.59 6.14
CA SER A 6 14.81 -13.47 5.97
C SER A 6 14.25 -12.22 6.64
N TYR A 7 14.71 -11.91 7.86
CA TYR A 7 14.33 -10.70 8.58
C TYR A 7 14.76 -9.43 7.83
N GLY A 8 16.01 -9.38 7.36
CA GLY A 8 16.55 -8.25 6.59
C GLY A 8 15.75 -8.01 5.30
N ILE A 9 15.44 -9.08 4.56
CA ILE A 9 14.59 -9.02 3.37
C ILE A 9 13.19 -8.51 3.74
N HIS A 10 12.58 -9.06 4.79
CA HIS A 10 11.23 -8.67 5.21
C HIS A 10 11.15 -7.18 5.60
N VAL A 11 12.16 -6.66 6.31
CA VAL A 11 12.25 -5.24 6.68
C VAL A 11 12.48 -4.38 5.43
N LEU A 12 13.40 -4.75 4.55
CA LEU A 12 13.69 -4.01 3.32
C LEU A 12 12.45 -3.87 2.44
N ILE A 13 11.68 -4.95 2.31
CA ILE A 13 10.44 -4.97 1.51
C ILE A 13 9.36 -4.13 2.20
N SER A 14 9.31 -4.11 3.53
CA SER A 14 8.40 -3.25 4.29
C SER A 14 8.61 -1.75 3.96
N VAL A 15 9.84 -1.34 3.60
CA VAL A 15 10.15 0.05 3.19
C VAL A 15 9.35 0.47 1.96
N ILE A 16 9.10 -0.44 1.02
CA ILE A 16 8.34 -0.15 -0.20
C ILE A 16 6.93 0.37 0.12
N PHE A 17 6.31 -0.14 1.18
CA PHE A 17 4.96 0.27 1.58
C PHE A 17 4.92 1.69 2.14
N PHE A 18 6.00 2.22 2.72
CA PHE A 18 6.05 3.62 3.15
C PHE A 18 5.97 4.61 1.98
N ILE A 19 6.44 4.20 0.79
CA ILE A 19 6.38 5.03 -0.42
C ILE A 19 4.91 5.25 -0.87
N LEU A 20 3.97 4.42 -0.40
CA LEU A 20 2.54 4.57 -0.68
C LEU A 20 1.89 5.70 0.16
N ILE A 21 2.47 6.05 1.32
CA ILE A 21 1.88 7.01 2.27
C ILE A 21 1.72 8.43 1.69
N PRO A 22 2.66 8.99 0.90
CA PRO A 22 2.49 10.32 0.34
C PRO A 22 1.41 10.41 -0.75
N LEU A 23 0.94 9.30 -1.32
CA LEU A 23 -0.01 9.29 -2.44
C LEU A 23 -1.30 10.09 -2.17
N PRO A 24 -2.08 9.84 -1.09
CA PRO A 24 -3.28 10.63 -0.80
C PRO A 24 -2.97 12.12 -0.64
N ILE A 25 -1.82 12.47 -0.06
CA ILE A 25 -1.39 13.87 0.13
C ILE A 25 -1.13 14.53 -1.23
N LEU A 26 -0.42 13.83 -2.12
CA LEU A 26 -0.14 14.30 -3.47
C LEU A 26 -1.43 14.47 -4.29
N LEU A 27 -2.36 13.52 -4.20
CA LEU A 27 -3.66 13.61 -4.88
C LEU A 27 -4.49 14.80 -4.40
N LYS A 28 -4.50 15.08 -3.09
CA LYS A 28 -5.21 16.25 -2.53
C LYS A 28 -4.56 17.58 -2.93
N GLY A 29 -3.24 17.60 -3.14
CA GLY A 29 -2.47 18.80 -3.47
C GLY A 29 -2.56 19.23 -4.95
N ILE A 30 -2.99 18.35 -5.84
CA ILE A 30 -3.09 18.63 -7.28
C ILE A 30 -4.41 19.33 -7.58
N ARG A 31 -4.35 20.49 -8.24
CA ARG A 31 -5.55 21.18 -8.74
C ARG A 31 -6.09 20.43 -9.97
N LEU A 32 -7.41 20.37 -10.13
CA LEU A 32 -8.08 19.73 -11.27
C LEU A 32 -7.64 20.28 -12.63
N THR A 33 -7.20 21.54 -12.68
CA THR A 33 -6.68 22.19 -13.88
C THR A 33 -5.27 21.72 -14.27
N GLU A 34 -4.56 20.99 -13.40
CA GLU A 34 -3.18 20.55 -13.60
C GLU A 34 -3.10 19.08 -14.03
N VAL A 35 -3.87 18.73 -15.07
CA VAL A 35 -4.01 17.36 -15.63
C VAL A 35 -2.66 16.69 -15.89
N HIS A 36 -1.67 17.45 -16.36
CA HIS A 36 -0.32 16.94 -16.62
C HIS A 36 0.39 16.45 -15.34
N LYS A 37 0.27 17.18 -14.23
CA LYS A 37 0.87 16.78 -12.95
C LYS A 37 0.20 15.53 -12.41
N LEU A 38 -1.12 15.44 -12.52
CA LEU A 38 -1.88 14.25 -12.16
C LEU A 38 -1.40 13.02 -12.94
N GLN A 39 -1.24 13.12 -14.26
CA GLN A 39 -0.72 12.03 -15.09
C GLN A 39 0.66 11.54 -14.66
N ILE A 40 1.57 12.46 -14.32
CA ILE A 40 2.92 12.11 -13.86
C ILE A 40 2.84 11.33 -12.54
N VAL A 41 2.12 11.86 -11.55
CA VAL A 41 1.97 11.21 -10.24
C VAL A 41 1.36 9.82 -10.39
N LEU A 42 0.28 9.69 -11.16
CA LEU A 42 -0.35 8.39 -11.40
C LEU A 42 0.59 7.39 -12.09
N ARG A 43 1.46 7.84 -12.99
CA ARG A 43 2.38 6.95 -13.72
C ARG A 43 3.49 6.42 -12.81
N ILE A 44 4.03 7.29 -11.97
CA ILE A 44 5.02 6.93 -10.95
C ILE A 44 4.39 5.93 -9.98
N TYR A 45 3.21 6.26 -9.44
CA TYR A 45 2.53 5.41 -8.46
C TYR A 45 1.97 4.12 -9.02
N GLN A 46 1.61 4.07 -10.30
CA GLN A 46 1.26 2.82 -10.97
C GLN A 46 2.44 1.83 -10.93
N SER A 47 3.66 2.32 -11.14
CA SER A 47 4.87 1.49 -11.08
C SER A 47 5.16 1.06 -9.65
N ILE A 48 5.08 1.98 -8.68
CA ILE A 48 5.25 1.68 -7.25
C ILE A 48 4.24 0.63 -6.79
N ILE A 49 2.97 0.75 -7.16
CA ILE A 49 1.92 -0.20 -6.77
C ILE A 49 2.14 -1.58 -7.39
N LYS A 50 2.65 -1.68 -8.63
CA LYS A 50 3.03 -2.97 -9.22
C LYS A 50 4.14 -3.63 -8.41
N VAL A 51 5.18 -2.87 -8.05
CA VAL A 51 6.27 -3.37 -7.20
C VAL A 51 5.72 -3.76 -5.81
N ALA A 52 4.81 -2.98 -5.24
CA ALA A 52 4.18 -3.26 -3.95
C ALA A 52 3.33 -4.55 -3.96
N HIS A 53 2.70 -4.89 -5.08
CA HIS A 53 2.03 -6.19 -5.23
C HIS A 53 3.03 -7.36 -5.22
N GLY A 54 4.20 -7.21 -5.84
CA GLY A 54 5.25 -8.23 -5.73
C GLY A 54 5.79 -8.34 -4.30
N ALA A 55 6.04 -7.17 -3.69
CA ALA A 55 6.49 -7.04 -2.31
C ALA A 55 5.54 -7.73 -1.32
N ILE A 56 4.22 -7.63 -1.50
CA ILE A 56 3.27 -8.23 -0.56
C ILE A 56 3.39 -9.75 -0.50
N VAL A 57 3.59 -10.40 -1.64
CA VAL A 57 3.75 -11.85 -1.71
C VAL A 57 5.00 -12.27 -0.95
N VAL A 58 6.12 -11.58 -1.20
CA VAL A 58 7.38 -11.87 -0.53
C VAL A 58 7.28 -11.58 0.98
N SER A 59 6.64 -10.48 1.38
CA SER A 59 6.40 -10.14 2.79
C SER A 59 5.55 -11.19 3.50
N VAL A 60 4.48 -11.69 2.88
CA VAL A 60 3.65 -12.74 3.45
C VAL A 60 4.42 -14.05 3.57
N VAL A 61 5.12 -14.48 2.52
CA VAL A 61 5.90 -15.73 2.54
C VAL A 61 7.00 -15.68 3.60
N THR A 62 7.81 -14.62 3.60
CA THR A 62 8.88 -14.45 4.60
C THR A 62 8.31 -14.30 6.01
N GLY A 63 7.18 -13.61 6.17
CA GLY A 63 6.48 -13.47 7.44
C GLY A 63 6.00 -14.82 7.97
N VAL A 64 5.37 -15.65 7.13
CA VAL A 64 4.86 -16.98 7.49
C VAL A 64 5.99 -17.92 7.92
N ILE A 65 7.12 -17.92 7.22
CA ILE A 65 8.30 -18.72 7.59
C ILE A 65 8.85 -18.31 8.96
N MET A 66 8.65 -17.05 9.37
CA MET A 66 9.12 -16.49 10.63
C MET A 66 8.14 -16.66 11.81
N ILE A 67 6.95 -17.23 11.59
CA ILE A 67 5.96 -17.46 12.65
C ILE A 67 6.45 -18.56 13.59
N SER A 68 6.59 -18.24 14.87
CA SER A 68 6.88 -19.21 15.93
C SER A 68 5.62 -19.72 16.64
N ASN A 69 4.54 -18.92 16.69
CA ASN A 69 3.30 -19.27 17.38
C ASN A 69 2.06 -18.93 16.52
N TRP A 70 1.41 -19.97 16.01
CA TRP A 70 0.19 -19.88 15.20
C TRP A 70 -1.08 -19.61 16.01
N LEU A 71 -1.07 -19.82 17.32
CA LEU A 71 -2.21 -19.56 18.20
C LEU A 71 -2.23 -18.12 18.72
N SER A 72 -1.20 -17.34 18.44
CA SER A 72 -1.13 -15.94 18.86
C SER A 72 -2.13 -15.09 18.08
N LEU A 73 -2.98 -14.35 18.80
CA LEU A 73 -3.89 -13.35 18.22
C LEU A 73 -3.13 -12.29 17.40
N TRP A 74 -1.90 -11.95 17.81
CA TRP A 74 -1.04 -11.03 17.08
C TRP A 74 -0.67 -11.55 15.69
N THR A 75 -0.35 -12.84 15.57
CA THR A 75 -0.04 -13.48 14.29
C THR A 75 -1.21 -13.38 13.32
N TRP A 76 -2.42 -13.66 13.80
CA TRP A 76 -3.64 -13.54 12.98
C TRP A 76 -3.95 -12.10 12.59
N ALA A 77 -3.77 -11.15 13.50
CA ALA A 77 -3.95 -9.73 13.20
C ALA A 77 -2.99 -9.26 12.09
N VAL A 78 -1.72 -9.67 12.13
CA VAL A 78 -0.73 -9.41 11.06
C VAL A 78 -1.19 -10.00 9.73
N LEU A 79 -1.60 -11.27 9.71
CA LEU A 79 -2.02 -11.95 8.48
C LEU A 79 -3.26 -11.29 7.86
N ILE A 80 -4.25 -10.93 8.68
CA ILE A 80 -5.46 -10.23 8.22
C ILE A 80 -5.10 -8.85 7.64
N LEU A 81 -4.22 -8.10 8.29
CA LEU A 81 -3.76 -6.80 7.78
C LEU A 81 -3.06 -6.94 6.43
N TRP A 82 -2.23 -7.97 6.24
CA TRP A 82 -1.63 -8.23 4.93
C TRP A 82 -2.66 -8.52 3.84
N LEU A 83 -3.71 -9.29 4.14
CA LEU A 83 -4.81 -9.53 3.20
C LEU A 83 -5.56 -8.24 2.85
N ILE A 84 -5.84 -7.40 3.85
CA ILE A 84 -6.49 -6.09 3.65
C ILE A 84 -5.62 -5.19 2.76
N ILE A 85 -4.32 -5.08 3.05
CA ILE A 85 -3.38 -4.30 2.24
C ILE A 85 -3.34 -4.82 0.80
N GLY A 86 -3.33 -6.14 0.60
CA GLY A 86 -3.35 -6.76 -0.72
C GLY A 86 -4.61 -6.43 -1.51
N ALA A 87 -5.78 -6.52 -0.88
CA ALA A 87 -7.04 -6.15 -1.51
C ALA A 87 -7.08 -4.66 -1.87
N LEU A 88 -6.65 -3.78 -0.95
CA LEU A 88 -6.61 -2.33 -1.16
C LEU A 88 -5.61 -1.93 -2.25
N LEU A 89 -4.47 -2.62 -2.35
CA LEU A 89 -3.51 -2.45 -3.45
C LEU A 89 -4.17 -2.76 -4.79
N GLY A 90 -4.91 -3.87 -4.89
CA GLY A 90 -5.62 -4.26 -6.11
C GLY A 90 -6.68 -3.23 -6.52
N ILE A 91 -7.49 -2.78 -5.56
CA ILE A 91 -8.52 -1.74 -5.78
C ILE A 91 -7.86 -0.44 -6.25
N THR A 92 -6.79 -0.01 -5.59
CA THR A 92 -6.05 1.22 -5.93
C THR A 92 -5.43 1.12 -7.32
N ALA A 93 -4.81 -0.02 -7.66
CA ALA A 93 -4.26 -0.25 -8.99
C ALA A 93 -5.31 -0.18 -10.10
N LYS A 94 -6.51 -0.74 -9.84
CA LYS A 94 -7.64 -0.66 -10.76
C LYS A 94 -8.10 0.78 -10.97
N LYS A 95 -8.30 1.54 -9.89
CA LYS A 95 -8.73 2.95 -9.97
C LYS A 95 -7.72 3.85 -10.68
N ILE A 96 -6.41 3.64 -10.48
CA ILE A 96 -5.37 4.37 -11.23
C ILE A 96 -5.47 4.06 -12.74
N ARG A 97 -5.75 2.81 -13.11
CA ARG A 97 -5.92 2.42 -14.51
C ARG A 97 -7.15 3.07 -15.14
N GLU A 98 -8.27 3.09 -14.42
CA GLU A 98 -9.51 3.77 -14.82
C GLU A 98 -9.27 5.27 -15.00
N MET A 99 -8.55 5.89 -14.06
CA MET A 99 -8.16 7.30 -14.13
C MET A 99 -7.41 7.65 -15.42
N PHE A 100 -6.48 6.79 -15.87
CA PHE A 100 -5.83 6.98 -17.17
C PHE A 100 -6.77 6.88 -18.36
N GLY A 101 -7.85 6.09 -18.27
CA GLY A 101 -8.91 6.04 -19.27
C GLY A 101 -9.69 7.34 -19.33
N TYR A 102 -10.15 7.84 -18.17
CA TYR A 102 -10.88 9.11 -18.09
C TYR A 102 -10.07 10.30 -18.58
N LEU A 103 -8.76 10.33 -18.26
CA LEU A 103 -7.83 11.35 -18.73
C LEU A 103 -7.65 11.36 -20.26
N ARG A 104 -7.93 10.26 -20.96
CA ARG A 104 -7.90 10.20 -22.43
C ARG A 104 -9.21 10.61 -23.07
N GLU A 105 -10.32 10.43 -22.35
CA GLU A 105 -11.67 10.74 -22.82
C GLU A 105 -12.14 12.16 -22.44
N GLU A 106 -11.29 12.96 -21.78
CA GLU A 106 -11.60 14.34 -21.33
C GLU A 106 -12.92 14.45 -20.54
N ARG A 107 -13.29 13.39 -19.81
CA ARG A 107 -14.48 13.39 -18.94
C ARG A 107 -14.24 14.24 -17.69
N GLU A 108 -15.32 14.64 -17.04
CA GLU A 108 -15.26 15.20 -15.69
C GLU A 108 -14.56 14.20 -14.75
N LEU A 109 -13.59 14.68 -13.97
CA LEU A 109 -12.69 13.86 -13.14
C LEU A 109 -12.99 13.97 -11.64
N HIS A 110 -13.98 14.77 -11.24
CA HIS A 110 -14.09 15.20 -9.86
C HIS A 110 -14.44 14.04 -8.91
N ASP A 111 -15.42 13.23 -9.30
CA ASP A 111 -15.90 12.10 -8.51
C ASP A 111 -14.88 10.94 -8.51
N GLU A 112 -14.21 10.73 -9.63
CA GLU A 112 -13.21 9.70 -9.83
C GLU A 112 -11.97 9.98 -9.00
N ILE A 113 -11.53 11.25 -8.94
CA ILE A 113 -10.39 11.66 -8.13
C ILE A 113 -10.70 11.49 -6.65
N ALA A 114 -11.92 11.85 -6.21
CA ALA A 114 -12.35 11.61 -4.83
C ALA A 114 -12.37 10.11 -4.50
N SER A 115 -12.84 9.27 -5.42
CA SER A 115 -12.86 7.82 -5.27
C SER A 115 -11.46 7.19 -5.20
N LEU A 116 -10.53 7.68 -6.03
CA LEU A 116 -9.12 7.28 -5.99
C LEU A 116 -8.48 7.74 -4.67
N PHE A 117 -8.70 8.99 -4.26
CA PHE A 117 -8.21 9.54 -3.01
C PHE A 117 -8.62 8.67 -1.82
N LEU A 118 -9.91 8.35 -1.68
CA LEU A 118 -10.42 7.49 -0.60
C LEU A 118 -9.73 6.12 -0.60
N SER A 119 -9.53 5.51 -1.77
CA SER A 119 -8.88 4.20 -1.86
C SER A 119 -7.42 4.26 -1.43
N THR A 120 -6.71 5.31 -1.83
CA THR A 120 -5.32 5.55 -1.41
C THR A 120 -5.19 5.92 0.06
N LEU A 121 -6.20 6.57 0.64
CA LEU A 121 -6.29 6.88 2.06
C LEU A 121 -6.47 5.60 2.86
N TRP A 122 -7.41 4.73 2.48
CA TRP A 122 -7.61 3.44 3.14
C TRP A 122 -6.37 2.57 3.07
N LEU A 123 -5.70 2.51 1.92
CA LEU A 123 -4.44 1.80 1.76
C LEU A 123 -3.36 2.35 2.70
N THR A 124 -3.24 3.68 2.78
CA THR A 124 -2.28 4.35 3.66
C THR A 124 -2.56 4.05 5.14
N LEU A 125 -3.83 4.13 5.56
CA LEU A 125 -4.25 3.78 6.92
C LEU A 125 -3.94 2.32 7.25
N ALA A 126 -4.17 1.40 6.32
CA ALA A 126 -3.84 -0.01 6.52
C ALA A 126 -2.32 -0.23 6.68
N VAL A 127 -1.50 0.46 5.87
CA VAL A 127 -0.03 0.42 6.00
C VAL A 127 0.41 0.97 7.36
N ILE A 128 -0.12 2.12 7.80
CA ILE A 128 0.19 2.70 9.11
C ILE A 128 -0.23 1.75 10.24
N ALA A 129 -1.42 1.16 10.16
CA ALA A 129 -1.91 0.19 11.13
C ALA A 129 -0.99 -1.03 11.22
N MET A 130 -0.48 -1.53 10.09
CA MET A 130 0.49 -2.62 10.05
C MET A 130 1.80 -2.27 10.76
N PHE A 131 2.32 -1.05 10.58
CA PHE A 131 3.49 -0.58 11.32
C PHE A 131 3.23 -0.40 12.81
N ALA A 132 2.08 0.18 13.18
CA ALA A 132 1.68 0.33 14.57
C ALA A 132 1.57 -1.03 15.26
N LEU A 133 0.96 -2.02 14.62
CA LEU A 133 0.81 -3.38 15.15
C LEU A 133 2.16 -4.11 15.34
N LYS A 134 3.18 -3.75 14.56
CA LYS A 134 4.54 -4.27 14.72
C LYS A 134 5.27 -3.63 15.90
N ILE A 135 5.02 -2.34 16.16
CA ILE A 135 5.74 -1.57 17.18
C ILE A 135 5.07 -1.71 18.56
N LEU A 136 3.73 -1.75 18.62
CA LEU A 136 2.96 -1.80 19.87
C LEU A 136 3.45 -2.87 20.87
N PRO A 137 3.74 -4.13 20.48
CA PRO A 137 4.22 -5.13 21.42
C PRO A 137 5.49 -4.72 22.17
N TYR A 138 6.37 -3.93 21.56
CA TYR A 138 7.62 -3.47 22.17
C TYR A 138 7.40 -2.45 23.30
N PHE A 139 6.25 -1.80 23.36
CA PHE A 139 5.91 -0.86 24.45
C PHE A 139 5.22 -1.54 25.65
N TYR A 140 4.72 -2.77 25.48
CA TYR A 140 4.05 -3.54 26.51
C TYR A 140 4.87 -4.76 26.99
N THR A 141 6.12 -4.88 26.53
CA THR A 141 7.13 -5.83 27.02
C THR A 141 8.26 -5.08 27.70
#